data_AF-A0A1S3M1Y4-F1
#
_entry.id   AF-A0A1S3M1Y4-F1
#
_cell.length_a   1.000
_cell.length_b   1.000
_cell.length_c   1.000
_cell.angle_alpha   90.00
_cell.angle_beta   90.00
_cell.angle_gamma   90.00
#
_symmetry.space_group_name_H-M   'P 1'
#
loop_
_entity.id
_entity.type
_entity.pdbx_description
1 polymer ?
#
loop_
_entity_poly.entity_id
_entity_poly.type
_entity_poly.pdbx_seq_one_letter_code
_entity_poly.pdbx_strand_id
1 'polypeptide(L)'
;MSRDSQMRAAINQKLIEMGERDRLKELLRAKLVECGWKDQLKAHCKDVIREKGLEHITVEDLVAEITPKGRALVPECEEGTITENQLF
;
A
#
# COMPACT_ATOMS: atom_id res chain seq x y z
N MET A 1 13.45 19.13 18.53
CA MET A 1 12.26 18.29 18.24
C MET A 1 11.05 18.96 18.86
N SER A 2 9.96 19.15 18.10
CA SER A 2 8.73 19.80 18.62
C SER A 2 7.92 18.85 19.51
N ARG A 3 7.19 19.41 20.48
CA ARG A 3 6.27 18.71 21.37
C ARG A 3 5.20 17.92 20.59
N ASP A 4 4.78 18.44 19.44
CA ASP A 4 3.88 17.76 18.50
C ASP A 4 4.45 16.48 17.90
N SER A 5 5.76 16.46 17.61
CA SER A 5 6.43 15.28 17.06
C SER A 5 6.56 14.17 18.11
N GLN A 6 6.83 14.54 19.37
CA GLN A 6 6.81 13.59 20.49
C GLN A 6 5.40 13.05 20.77
N MET A 7 4.37 13.87 20.66
CA MET A 7 3.00 13.44 20.88
C MET A 7 2.51 12.48 19.79
N ARG A 8 2.81 12.78 18.51
CA ARG A 8 2.54 11.85 17.39
C ARG A 8 3.28 10.53 17.54
N ALA A 9 4.55 10.57 17.94
CA ALA A 9 5.34 9.37 18.18
C ALA A 9 4.77 8.51 19.33
N ALA A 10 4.35 9.13 20.44
CA ALA A 10 3.75 8.42 21.58
C ALA A 10 2.39 7.78 21.24
N ILE A 11 1.57 8.45 20.42
CA ILE A 11 0.30 7.90 19.92
C ILE A 11 0.58 6.69 19.02
N ASN A 12 1.50 6.82 18.07
CA ASN A 12 1.89 5.73 17.19
C ASN A 12 2.45 4.53 17.98
N GLN A 13 3.28 4.78 18.99
CA GLN A 13 3.84 3.76 19.86
C GLN A 13 2.75 2.98 20.61
N LYS A 14 1.75 3.68 21.18
CA LYS A 14 0.61 3.02 21.84
C LYS A 14 -0.28 2.23 20.87
N LEU A 15 -0.51 2.73 19.66
CA LEU A 15 -1.26 2.00 18.62
C LEU A 15 -0.54 0.72 18.18
N ILE A 16 0.79 0.73 18.20
CA ILE A 16 1.63 -0.45 17.96
C ILE A 16 1.54 -1.44 19.12
N GLU A 17 1.67 -0.97 20.36
CA GLU A 17 1.64 -1.80 21.58
C GLU A 17 0.29 -2.48 21.81
N MET A 18 -0.81 -1.87 21.36
CA MET A 18 -2.16 -2.45 21.46
C MET A 18 -2.49 -3.46 20.36
N GLY A 19 -1.59 -3.71 19.40
CA GLY A 19 -1.84 -4.61 18.26
C GLY A 19 -2.84 -4.07 17.24
N GLU A 20 -3.37 -2.86 17.45
CA GLU A 20 -4.34 -2.21 16.57
C GLU A 20 -3.72 -1.90 15.20
N ARG A 21 -2.40 -1.65 15.15
CA ARG A 21 -1.67 -1.54 13.88
C ARG A 21 -1.81 -2.79 13.02
N ASP A 22 -1.64 -3.98 13.62
CA ASP A 22 -1.70 -5.23 12.87
C ASP A 22 -3.15 -5.56 12.46
N ARG A 23 -4.13 -5.19 13.30
CA ARG A 23 -5.56 -5.25 12.96
C ARG A 23 -5.94 -4.33 11.79
N LEU A 24 -5.49 -3.08 11.82
CA LEU A 24 -5.72 -2.10 10.75
C LEU A 24 -5.06 -2.56 9.45
N LYS A 25 -3.85 -3.11 9.53
CA LYS A 25 -3.15 -3.68 8.37
C LYS A 25 -3.93 -4.84 7.74
N GLU A 26 -4.52 -5.71 8.55
CA GLU A 26 -5.31 -6.82 8.04
C GLU A 26 -6.67 -6.37 7.49
N LEU A 27 -7.30 -5.38 8.14
CA LEU A 27 -8.53 -4.76 7.62
C LEU A 27 -8.31 -4.12 6.25
N LEU A 28 -7.23 -3.36 6.09
CA LEU A 28 -6.84 -2.75 4.81
C LEU A 28 -6.58 -3.84 3.76
N ARG A 29 -5.85 -4.91 4.09
CA ARG A 29 -5.64 -6.04 3.17
C ARG A 29 -6.95 -6.67 2.72
N ALA A 30 -7.88 -6.90 3.65
CA ALA A 30 -9.19 -7.46 3.34
C ALA A 30 -9.95 -6.54 2.39
N LYS A 31 -9.94 -5.22 2.63
CA LYS A 31 -10.58 -4.21 1.77
C LYS A 31 -9.98 -4.15 0.37
N LEU A 32 -8.64 -4.13 0.26
CA LEU A 32 -7.93 -4.17 -1.02
C LEU A 32 -8.22 -5.45 -1.82
N VAL A 33 -8.47 -6.58 -1.15
CA VAL A 33 -8.91 -7.81 -1.83
C VAL A 33 -10.38 -7.70 -2.25
N GLU A 34 -11.25 -7.20 -1.38
CA GLU A 34 -12.70 -7.06 -1.62
C GLU A 34 -13.00 -6.16 -2.83
N CYS A 35 -12.31 -5.03 -2.97
CA CYS A 35 -12.48 -4.10 -4.09
C CYS A 35 -11.71 -4.53 -5.36
N GLY A 36 -11.02 -5.67 -5.33
CA GLY A 36 -10.26 -6.19 -6.47
C GLY A 36 -8.94 -5.44 -6.77
N TRP A 37 -8.45 -4.59 -5.86
CA TRP A 37 -7.17 -3.87 -6.04
C TRP A 37 -6.02 -4.83 -6.36
N LYS A 38 -5.94 -5.96 -5.64
CA LYS A 38 -4.91 -6.98 -5.86
C LYS A 38 -4.96 -7.56 -7.27
N ASP A 39 -6.15 -7.79 -7.79
CA ASP A 39 -6.34 -8.37 -9.12
C ASP A 39 -6.04 -7.35 -10.22
N GLN A 40 -6.42 -6.09 -10.03
CA GLN A 40 -6.08 -4.99 -10.93
C GLN A 40 -4.57 -4.78 -11.00
N LEU A 41 -3.88 -4.77 -9.85
CA LEU A 41 -2.43 -4.62 -9.81
C LEU A 41 -1.72 -5.81 -10.46
N LYS A 42 -2.24 -7.03 -10.26
CA LYS A 42 -1.72 -8.24 -10.91
C LYS A 42 -1.92 -8.22 -12.42
N ALA A 43 -3.05 -7.71 -12.91
CA ALA A 43 -3.29 -7.53 -14.34
C ALA A 43 -2.27 -6.54 -14.94
N HIS A 44 -2.11 -5.38 -14.30
CA HIS A 44 -1.13 -4.39 -14.74
C HIS A 44 0.31 -4.91 -14.73
N CYS A 45 0.69 -5.66 -13.70
CA CYS A 45 2.00 -6.32 -13.62
C CYS A 45 2.25 -7.25 -14.82
N LYS A 46 1.26 -8.04 -15.24
CA LYS A 46 1.38 -8.89 -16.44
C LYS A 46 1.51 -8.08 -17.72
N ASP A 47 0.81 -6.94 -17.82
CA ASP A 47 0.91 -6.07 -18.99
C ASP A 47 2.30 -5.46 -19.11
N VAL A 48 2.87 -4.97 -17.99
CA VAL A 48 4.24 -4.44 -17.94
C VAL A 48 5.27 -5.50 -18.34
N ILE A 49 5.13 -6.73 -17.83
CA ILE A 49 6.01 -7.85 -18.20
C ILE A 49 5.88 -8.18 -19.70
N ARG A 50 4.66 -8.15 -20.26
CA ARG A 50 4.42 -8.41 -21.68
C ARG A 50 5.02 -7.33 -22.57
N GLU A 51 4.95 -6.07 -22.16
CA GLU A 51 5.48 -4.93 -22.93
C GLU A 51 7.01 -4.85 -22.89
N LYS A 52 7.62 -5.05 -21.72
CA LYS A 52 9.08 -4.97 -21.56
C LYS A 52 9.80 -6.27 -21.92
N GLY A 53 9.11 -7.40 -21.84
CA GLY A 53 9.69 -8.73 -22.02
C GLY A 53 10.39 -9.23 -20.74
N LEU A 54 10.20 -10.52 -20.43
CA LEU A 54 10.75 -11.16 -19.22
C LEU A 54 12.28 -11.11 -19.14
N GLU A 55 12.96 -11.01 -20.27
CA GLU A 55 14.44 -11.00 -20.35
C GLU A 55 15.04 -9.63 -20.00
N HIS A 56 14.23 -8.56 -20.01
CA HIS A 56 14.70 -7.19 -19.85
C HIS A 56 14.20 -6.50 -18.57
N ILE A 57 13.48 -7.20 -17.70
CA ILE A 57 12.88 -6.63 -16.50
C ILE A 57 13.33 -7.35 -15.24
N THR A 58 13.86 -6.60 -14.28
CA THR A 58 14.17 -7.12 -12.94
C THR A 58 12.94 -7.01 -12.02
N VAL A 59 12.97 -7.69 -10.87
CA VAL A 59 11.91 -7.56 -9.88
C VAL A 59 11.84 -6.13 -9.35
N GLU A 60 13.00 -5.49 -9.16
CA GLU A 60 13.12 -4.11 -8.69
C GLU A 60 12.51 -3.13 -9.70
N ASP A 61 12.77 -3.28 -10.99
CA ASP A 61 12.19 -2.44 -12.05
C ASP A 61 10.67 -2.61 -12.11
N LEU A 62 10.20 -3.85 -11.99
CA LEU A 62 8.77 -4.16 -11.98
C LEU A 62 8.09 -3.53 -10.76
N VAL A 63 8.71 -3.62 -9.58
CA VAL A 63 8.20 -2.97 -8.36
C VAL A 63 8.16 -1.46 -8.54
N ALA A 64 9.22 -0.85 -9.07
CA ALA A 64 9.28 0.59 -9.31
C ALA A 64 8.16 1.05 -10.26
N GLU A 65 7.83 0.25 -11.28
CA GLU A 65 6.80 0.58 -12.26
C GLU A 65 5.37 0.40 -11.71
N ILE A 66 5.10 -0.70 -11.02
CA ILE A 66 3.74 -1.01 -10.55
C ILE A 66 3.38 -0.25 -9.27
N THR A 67 4.37 0.22 -8.49
CA THR A 67 4.14 0.90 -7.20
C THR A 67 3.32 2.19 -7.34
N PRO A 68 3.63 3.12 -8.27
CA PRO A 68 2.79 4.30 -8.49
C PRO A 68 1.35 3.95 -8.83
N LYS A 69 1.14 2.98 -9.72
CA LYS A 69 -0.21 2.53 -10.12
C LYS A 69 -0.94 1.88 -8.95
N GLY A 70 -0.26 1.05 -8.17
CA GLY A 70 -0.79 0.46 -6.95
C GLY A 70 -1.31 1.52 -5.97
N ARG A 71 -0.53 2.57 -5.70
CA ARG A 71 -0.97 3.65 -4.80
C ARG A 71 -2.16 4.44 -5.37
N ALA A 72 -2.21 4.68 -6.67
CA ALA A 72 -3.31 5.40 -7.32
C ALA A 72 -4.64 4.61 -7.29
N LEU A 73 -4.59 3.27 -7.29
CA LEU A 73 -5.77 2.42 -7.20
C LEU A 73 -6.34 2.30 -5.79
N VAL A 74 -5.62 2.71 -4.74
CA VAL A 74 -6.10 2.63 -3.35
C VAL A 74 -7.28 3.60 -3.09
N PRO A 75 -7.22 4.89 -3.48
CA PRO A 75 -8.37 5.79 -3.37
C PRO A 75 -9.59 5.36 -4.17
N GLU A 76 -9.41 4.71 -5.33
CA GLU A 76 -10.53 4.17 -6.13
C GLU A 76 -11.20 2.96 -5.46
N CYS A 77 -10.43 2.21 -4.68
CA CYS A 77 -10.91 1.10 -3.85
C CYS A 77 -11.59 1.58 -2.55
N GLU A 78 -11.18 2.74 -2.05
CA GLU A 78 -11.64 3.31 -0.78
C GLU A 78 -12.31 4.67 -1.00
N GLU A 79 -13.60 4.67 -1.36
CA GLU A 79 -14.47 5.80 -1.04
C GLU A 79 -14.65 5.85 0.49
N GLY A 80 -13.63 6.32 1.20
CA GLY A 80 -13.70 6.67 2.61
C GLY A 80 -12.71 5.95 3.51
N THR A 81 -11.86 6.77 4.13
CA THR A 81 -11.37 6.66 5.53
C THR A 81 -9.97 6.14 5.85
N ILE A 82 -9.10 5.81 4.88
CA ILE A 82 -7.68 5.53 5.21
C ILE A 82 -6.72 6.39 4.37
N THR A 83 -7.00 7.69 4.29
CA THR A 83 -6.01 8.67 3.87
C THR A 83 -5.10 9.02 5.05
N GLU A 84 -3.93 8.39 5.12
CA GLU A 84 -2.62 9.07 5.05
C GLU A 84 -1.52 8.24 5.70
N ASN A 85 -0.46 8.09 4.89
CA ASN A 85 0.94 7.99 5.28
C ASN A 85 1.48 6.68 5.89
N GLN A 86 2.51 6.18 5.21
CA GLN A 86 3.51 5.21 5.67
C GLN A 86 3.06 3.74 5.67
N LEU A 87 2.63 3.24 4.50
CA LEU A 87 2.77 1.83 4.17
C LEU A 87 3.57 1.73 2.87
N PHE A 88 4.89 1.84 3.04
CA PHE A 88 6.04 1.49 2.21
C PHE A 88 7.14 2.52 2.47
#